data_AF-A0A4U9UTA6-F1
#
_entry.id   AF-A0A4U9UTA6-F1
#
_cell.length_a   1.000
_cell.length_b   1.000
_cell.length_c   1.000
_cell.angle_alpha   90.00
_cell.angle_beta   90.00
_cell.angle_gamma   90.00
#
_symmetry.space_group_name_H-M   'P 1'
#
loop_
_entity.id
_entity.type
_entity.pdbx_description
1 polymer ?
#
loop_
_entity_poly.entity_id
_entity_poly.type
_entity_poly.pdbx_seq_one_letter_code
_entity_poly.pdbx_strand_id
1 'polypeptide(L)' 'MINDVISPEFDENGRAMRRIRSFVRRQGRLTKGQQQALDNYWPVMGVEYQAEPVDIAALFWP' A
#
# COMPACT_ATOMS: atom_id res chain seq x y z
N MET A 1 4.16 24.15 16.27
CA MET A 1 4.03 23.24 17.42
C MET A 1 4.49 21.88 16.97
N ILE A 2 5.60 21.39 17.55
CA ILE A 2 6.15 20.09 17.19
C ILE A 2 5.27 19.04 17.85
N ASN A 3 4.59 18.21 17.04
CA ASN A 3 3.95 17.03 17.58
C ASN A 3 5.09 16.09 17.96
N ASP A 4 5.33 15.88 19.25
CA ASP A 4 6.23 14.83 19.74
C ASP A 4 5.59 13.47 19.46
N VAL A 5 5.61 13.04 18.19
CA VAL A 5 4.91 11.83 17.72
C VAL A 5 5.60 10.56 18.23
N ILE A 6 6.82 10.64 18.78
CA ILE A 6 7.62 9.45 19.10
C ILE A 6 8.61 9.72 20.24
N SER A 7 8.14 9.64 21.48
CA SER A 7 9.06 9.42 22.61
C SER A 7 9.42 7.92 22.66
N PRO A 8 10.71 7.54 22.64
CA PRO A 8 11.11 6.15 22.77
C PRO A 8 10.79 5.65 24.18
N GLU A 9 9.96 4.61 24.28
CA GLU A 9 9.80 3.85 25.52
C GLU A 9 10.86 2.74 25.54
N PHE A 10 11.47 2.49 26.70
CA PHE A 10 12.51 1.49 26.88
C PHE A 10 12.01 0.35 27.76
N ASP A 11 12.43 -0.89 27.48
CA ASP A 11 12.19 -2.03 28.36
C ASP A 11 13.09 -1.98 29.61
N GLU A 12 12.91 -2.93 30.53
CA GLU A 12 13.70 -3.05 31.77
C GLU A 12 15.21 -3.21 31.52
N ASN A 13 15.61 -3.61 30.30
CA ASN A 13 17.00 -3.76 29.87
C ASN A 13 17.51 -2.53 29.10
N GLY A 14 16.74 -1.45 29.04
CA GLY A 14 17.10 -0.21 28.34
C GLY A 14 17.03 -0.31 26.81
N ARG A 15 16.26 -1.25 26.26
CA ARG A 15 16.08 -1.40 24.80
C ARG A 15 14.84 -0.66 24.32
N ALA A 16 14.98 0.11 23.25
CA ALA A 16 13.87 0.86 22.67
C ALA A 16 12.78 -0.06 22.12
N MET A 17 11.54 0.12 22.59
CA MET A 17 10.39 -0.67 22.17
C MET A 17 9.83 -0.16 20.84
N ARG A 18 9.67 -1.07 19.86
CA ARG A 18 9.03 -0.77 18.57
C ARG A 18 7.51 -0.90 18.68
N ARG A 19 6.81 0.20 18.90
CA ARG A 19 5.34 0.21 18.86
C ARG A 19 4.82 0.04 17.44
N ILE A 20 3.87 -0.88 17.26
CA ILE A 20 3.07 -0.95 16.03
C ILE A 20 2.26 0.34 15.96
N ARG A 21 2.35 1.05 14.83
CA ARG A 21 1.61 2.29 14.61
C ARG A 21 0.33 1.98 13.85
N SER A 22 -0.77 2.57 14.30
CA SER A 22 -2.01 2.56 13.53
C SER A 22 -1.85 3.47 12.32
N PHE A 23 -1.88 2.90 11.12
CA PHE A 23 -1.86 3.64 9.87
C PHE A 23 -3.29 3.82 9.36
N VAL A 24 -3.69 5.07 9.09
CA VAL A 24 -4.94 5.35 8.38
C VAL A 24 -4.73 5.03 6.90
N ARG A 25 -5.60 4.21 6.32
CA ARG A 25 -5.61 3.96 4.87
C ARG A 25 -5.94 5.28 4.17
N ARG A 26 -5.02 5.80 3.35
CA ARG A 26 -5.32 6.94 2.47
C ARG A 26 -6.13 6.44 1.28
N GLN A 27 -7.44 6.28 1.47
CA GLN A 27 -8.35 6.01 0.35
C GLN A 27 -8.43 7.25 -0.54
N GLY A 28 -8.49 7.05 -1.86
CA GLY A 28 -8.83 8.10 -2.82
C GLY A 28 -7.72 9.08 -3.25
N ARG A 29 -6.45 8.89 -2.85
CA ARG A 29 -5.34 9.74 -3.34
C ARG A 29 -4.44 8.97 -4.30
N LEU A 30 -4.71 9.10 -5.59
CA LEU A 30 -3.78 8.69 -6.64
C LEU A 30 -2.75 9.81 -6.87
N THR A 31 -1.50 9.42 -7.06
CA THR A 31 -0.50 10.34 -7.62
C THR A 31 -0.81 10.62 -9.09
N LYS A 32 -0.28 11.71 -9.65
CA LYS A 32 -0.46 12.01 -11.09
C LYS A 32 -0.02 10.85 -12.00
N GLY A 33 1.10 10.20 -11.66
CA GLY A 33 1.60 9.04 -12.42
C GLY A 33 0.70 7.82 -12.31
N GLN A 34 0.11 7.58 -11.14
CA GLN A 34 -0.87 6.50 -10.97
C GLN A 34 -2.15 6.75 -11.78
N GLN A 35 -2.67 7.99 -11.78
CA GLN A 35 -3.83 8.34 -12.61
C GLN A 35 -3.51 8.13 -14.10
N GLN A 36 -2.38 8.65 -14.57
CA GLN A 36 -1.94 8.49 -15.97
C GLN A 36 -1.81 7.02 -16.36
N ALA A 37 -1.33 6.17 -15.45
CA ALA A 37 -1.20 4.74 -15.72
C ALA A 37 -2.56 4.05 -15.85
N LEU A 38 -3.52 4.41 -15.01
CA LEU A 38 -4.89 3.92 -15.12
C LEU A 38 -5.53 4.40 -16.44
N ASP A 39 -5.40 5.67 -16.78
CA ASP A 39 -6.06 6.25 -17.96
C ASP A 39 -5.52 5.65 -19.27
N ASN A 40 -4.20 5.50 -19.39
CA ASN A 40 -3.57 5.16 -20.67
C ASN A 40 -3.25 3.68 -20.83
N TYR A 41 -3.01 2.96 -19.73
CA TYR A 41 -2.51 1.59 -19.80
C TYR A 41 -3.51 0.55 -19.31
N TRP A 42 -4.45 0.90 -18.43
CA TRP A 42 -5.48 -0.02 -17.98
C TRP A 42 -6.29 -0.66 -19.12
N PRO A 43 -6.65 0.06 -20.21
CA PRO A 43 -7.44 -0.56 -21.29
C PRO A 43 -6.76 -1.74 -21.99
N VAL A 44 -5.43 -1.85 -21.90
CA VAL A 44 -4.64 -2.90 -22.59
C VAL A 44 -3.93 -3.84 -21.61
N MET A 45 -3.54 -3.35 -20.43
CA MET A 45 -2.78 -4.10 -19.43
C MET A 45 -3.55 -4.36 -18.13
N GLY A 46 -4.76 -3.81 -17.99
CA GLY A 46 -5.61 -3.97 -16.81
C GLY A 46 -6.19 -5.38 -16.71
N VAL A 47 -6.46 -5.78 -15.46
CA VAL A 47 -7.14 -7.04 -15.16
C VAL A 47 -8.44 -6.68 -14.47
N GLU A 48 -9.56 -6.89 -15.17
CA GLU A 48 -10.88 -6.61 -14.64
C GLU A 48 -11.24 -7.57 -13.50
N TYR A 49 -12.06 -7.09 -12.58
CA TYR A 49 -12.55 -7.93 -11.50
C TYR A 49 -13.51 -9.01 -12.03
N GLN A 50 -13.33 -10.23 -11.54
CA GLN A 50 -14.24 -11.34 -11.73
C GLN A 50 -14.44 -12.09 -10.41
N ALA A 51 -15.62 -12.70 -10.23
CA ALA A 51 -15.94 -13.46 -9.03
C ALA A 51 -15.14 -14.78 -8.95
N GLU A 52 -14.77 -15.33 -10.11
CA GLU A 52 -14.04 -16.58 -10.21
C GLU A 52 -12.52 -16.35 -10.09
N PRO A 53 -11.78 -17.33 -9.53
CA PRO A 53 -10.33 -17.27 -9.47
C PRO A 53 -9.70 -17.05 -10.85
N VAL A 54 -8.74 -16.13 -10.92
CA VAL A 54 -7.96 -15.85 -12.13
C VAL A 54 -6.85 -16.88 -12.27
N ASP A 55 -6.69 -17.46 -13.46
CA ASP A 55 -5.50 -18.24 -13.81
C ASP A 55 -4.32 -17.30 -14.07
N ILE A 56 -3.47 -17.15 -13.06
CA ILE A 56 -2.31 -16.25 -13.09
C ILE A 56 -1.28 -16.70 -14.14
N ALA A 57 -1.11 -18.00 -14.34
CA ALA A 57 -0.12 -18.52 -15.28
C ALA A 57 -0.51 -18.16 -16.71
N ALA A 58 -1.77 -18.40 -17.09
CA ALA A 58 -2.30 -18.02 -18.40
C ALA A 58 -2.34 -16.50 -18.61
N LEU A 59 -2.52 -15.72 -17.54
CA LEU A 59 -2.64 -14.26 -17.63
C LEU A 59 -1.30 -13.54 -17.83
N PHE A 60 -0.21 -14.04 -17.26
CA PHE A 60 1.09 -13.33 -17.26
C PHE A 60 2.21 -14.07 -18.01
N TRP A 61 2.02 -15.33 -18.39
CA TRP A 61 3.06 -16.13 -19.04
C TRP A 61 2.63 -16.56 -20.46
N PRO A 62 3.54 -16.52 -21.46
CA PRO A 62 3.24 -16.92 -22.84
C PRO A 62 3.06 -18.43 -23.03
#